data_AF-A0A2S8F563-F1
#
_entry.id   AF-A0A2S8F563-F1
#
_cell.length_a   1.000
_cell.length_b   1.000
_cell.length_c   1.000
_cell.angle_alpha   90.00
_cell.angle_beta   90.00
_cell.angle_gamma   90.00
#
_symmetry.space_group_name_H-M   'P 1'
#
loop_
_entity.id
_entity.type
_entity.pdbx_description
1 polymer ?
#
loop_
_entity_poly.entity_id
_entity_poly.type
_entity_poly.pdbx_seq_one_letter_code
_entity_poly.pdbx_strand_id
1 'polypeptide(L)'
;MIMKLFRNRKGQGLVEYGLIIAGVALICAAAVSVFGHKTSDLIAAVATVLPGAHAEDNAPITSGKLIETAAGANTAIDLDASTIATNSNTARLGVNVGLETPASFGGLVVEQDYTP
;
A
#
# COMPACT_ATOMS: atom_id res chain seq x y z
N MET A 1 -11.01 43.16 -0.10
CA MET A 1 -10.04 42.30 0.65
C MET A 1 -9.90 40.89 0.05
N ILE A 2 -10.94 40.32 -0.55
CA ILE A 2 -10.93 39.01 -1.26
C ILE A 2 -9.88 38.88 -2.39
N MET A 3 -9.57 39.96 -3.11
CA MET A 3 -8.60 39.92 -4.23
C MET A 3 -7.13 39.74 -3.79
N LYS A 4 -6.79 39.95 -2.51
CA LYS A 4 -5.43 39.72 -2.01
C LYS A 4 -5.13 38.24 -1.75
N LEU A 5 -6.16 37.41 -1.53
CA LEU A 5 -5.99 35.97 -1.31
C LEU A 5 -5.58 35.23 -2.58
N PHE A 6 -6.14 35.63 -3.74
CA PHE A 6 -5.83 35.04 -5.06
C PHE A 6 -4.51 35.52 -5.68
N ARG A 7 -3.80 36.47 -5.08
CA ARG A 7 -2.60 37.09 -5.65
C ARG A 7 -1.30 36.74 -4.91
N ASN A 8 -1.39 35.95 -3.85
CA ASN A 8 -0.23 35.44 -3.12
C ASN A 8 0.40 34.26 -3.86
N ARG A 9 1.40 34.53 -4.71
CA ARG A 9 2.23 33.52 -5.39
C ARG A 9 3.36 32.96 -4.52
N LYS A 10 3.53 33.49 -3.30
CA LYS A 10 4.53 33.00 -2.34
C LYS A 10 4.03 31.66 -1.77
N GLY A 11 4.63 30.57 -2.23
CA GLY A 11 4.26 29.20 -1.87
C GLY A 11 3.67 28.37 -3.02
N GLN A 12 3.31 28.99 -4.15
CA GLN A 12 2.74 28.27 -5.31
C GLN A 12 3.71 27.20 -5.83
N GLY A 13 5.00 27.53 -5.95
CA GLY A 13 6.01 26.55 -6.38
C GLY A 13 6.18 25.39 -5.39
N LEU A 14 6.06 25.64 -4.08
CA LEU A 14 6.14 24.58 -3.06
C LEU A 14 4.95 23.62 -3.20
N VAL A 15 3.75 24.16 -3.43
CA VAL A 15 2.54 23.34 -3.66
C VAL A 15 2.62 22.58 -4.98
N GLU A 16 3.13 23.18 -6.06
CA GLU A 16 3.27 22.50 -7.35
C GLU A 16 4.21 21.31 -7.27
N TYR A 17 5.41 21.47 -6.71
CA TYR A 17 6.33 20.36 -6.54
C TYR A 17 5.79 19.30 -5.57
N GLY A 18 5.12 19.72 -4.48
CA GLY A 18 4.47 18.79 -3.55
C GLY A 18 3.35 17.98 -4.20
N LEU A 19 2.53 18.62 -5.04
CA LEU A 19 1.44 17.96 -5.75
C LEU A 19 1.95 16.99 -6.81
N ILE A 20 3.04 17.32 -7.51
CA ILE A 20 3.68 16.42 -8.47
C ILE A 20 4.24 15.18 -7.76
N ILE A 21 4.95 15.35 -6.64
CA ILE A 21 5.49 14.22 -5.85
C ILE A 21 4.35 13.32 -5.35
N ALA A 22 3.27 13.90 -4.82
CA ALA A 22 2.10 13.15 -4.39
C ALA A 22 1.43 12.39 -5.55
N GLY A 23 1.34 13.00 -6.74
CA GLY A 23 0.78 12.36 -7.94
C GLY A 23 1.62 11.18 -8.42
N VAL A 24 2.95 11.32 -8.49
CA VAL A 24 3.85 10.22 -8.86
C VAL A 24 3.74 9.07 -7.85
N ALA A 25 3.76 9.37 -6.55
CA ALA A 25 3.60 8.37 -5.51
C ALA A 25 2.28 7.61 -5.64
N LEU A 26 1.17 8.31 -5.92
CA LEU A 26 -0.14 7.70 -6.11
C LEU A 26 -0.18 6.77 -7.33
N ILE A 27 0.39 7.18 -8.47
CA ILE A 27 0.43 6.34 -9.68
C ILE A 27 1.30 5.10 -9.45
N CYS A 28 2.46 5.25 -8.84
CA CYS A 28 3.34 4.12 -8.49
C CYS A 28 2.65 3.16 -7.52
N ALA A 29 1.98 3.69 -6.49
CA ALA A 29 1.24 2.87 -5.53
C ALA A 29 0.10 2.09 -6.20
N ALA A 30 -0.66 2.73 -7.09
CA ALA A 30 -1.71 2.06 -7.87
C ALA A 30 -1.13 0.97 -8.78
N ALA A 31 -0.05 1.25 -9.50
CA ALA A 31 0.60 0.27 -10.39
C ALA A 31 1.09 -0.96 -9.61
N VAL A 32 1.82 -0.75 -8.51
CA VAL A 32 2.32 -1.85 -7.66
C VAL A 32 1.15 -2.63 -7.04
N SER A 33 0.09 -1.95 -6.62
CA SER A 33 -1.10 -2.60 -6.09
C SER A 33 -1.84 -3.46 -7.13
N VAL A 34 -1.87 -3.04 -8.39
CA VAL A 34 -2.50 -3.77 -9.50
C VAL A 34 -1.67 -4.96 -9.97
N PHE A 35 -0.36 -4.76 -10.16
CA PHE A 35 0.54 -5.81 -10.65
C PHE A 35 0.99 -6.80 -9.57
N GLY A 36 0.94 -6.40 -8.29
CA GLY A 36 1.31 -7.25 -7.16
C GLY A 36 0.48 -8.52 -7.09
N HIS A 37 -0.86 -8.40 -7.15
CA HIS A 37 -1.75 -9.55 -7.08
C HIS A 37 -1.52 -10.52 -8.25
N LYS A 38 -1.36 -10.02 -9.47
CA LYS A 38 -1.14 -10.86 -10.66
C LYS A 38 0.19 -11.61 -10.62
N THR A 39 1.24 -10.97 -10.11
CA THR A 39 2.53 -11.64 -9.92
C THR A 39 2.42 -12.71 -8.83
N SER A 40 1.72 -12.42 -7.75
CA SER A 40 1.48 -13.38 -6.67
C SER A 40 0.64 -14.57 -7.14
N ASP A 41 -0.38 -14.35 -7.97
CA ASP A 41 -1.18 -15.42 -8.58
C ASP A 41 -0.33 -16.31 -9.49
N LEU A 42 0.60 -15.74 -10.24
CA LEU A 42 1.54 -16.49 -11.08
C LEU A 42 2.46 -17.36 -10.22
N ILE A 43 3.06 -16.79 -9.18
CA ILE A 43 3.92 -17.53 -8.24
C ILE A 43 3.12 -18.61 -7.52
N ALA A 44 1.90 -18.31 -7.07
CA ALA A 44 1.01 -19.28 -6.45
C ALA A 44 0.67 -20.44 -7.40
N ALA A 45 0.35 -20.13 -8.66
CA ALA A 45 0.10 -21.14 -9.69
C ALA A 45 1.31 -22.06 -9.89
N VAL A 46 2.52 -21.49 -9.95
CA VAL A 46 3.77 -22.26 -10.05
C VAL A 46 4.01 -23.11 -8.80
N ALA A 47 3.80 -22.56 -7.60
CA ALA A 47 3.96 -23.27 -6.33
C ALA A 47 2.99 -24.45 -6.19
N THR A 48 1.75 -24.33 -6.69
CA THR A 48 0.82 -25.47 -6.76
C THR A 48 1.27 -26.59 -7.71
N VAL A 49 1.99 -26.25 -8.79
CA VAL A 49 2.49 -27.24 -9.76
C VAL A 49 3.78 -27.89 -9.27
N LEU A 50 4.56 -27.18 -8.45
CA LEU A 50 5.84 -27.62 -7.91
C LEU A 50 5.81 -27.63 -6.37
N PRO A 51 5.10 -28.59 -5.75
CA PRO A 51 4.95 -28.62 -4.29
C PRO A 51 6.27 -28.92 -3.58
N GLY A 52 6.45 -28.30 -2.42
CA GLY A 52 7.58 -28.53 -1.52
C GLY A 52 7.44 -29.82 -0.72
N ALA A 53 8.55 -30.25 -0.10
CA ALA A 53 8.63 -31.52 0.61
C ALA A 53 7.93 -31.51 1.98
N HIS A 54 7.70 -30.32 2.55
CA HIS A 54 7.03 -30.16 3.84
C HIS A 54 5.64 -29.56 3.67
N ALA A 55 4.76 -29.82 4.65
CA ALA A 55 3.39 -29.30 4.64
C ALA A 55 3.35 -27.76 4.66
N GLU A 56 4.33 -27.15 5.32
CA GLU A 56 4.50 -25.70 5.44
C GLU A 56 4.83 -25.04 4.10
N ASP A 57 5.58 -25.73 3.21
CA ASP A 57 5.97 -25.23 1.89
C ASP A 57 4.77 -25.13 0.92
N ASN A 58 3.70 -25.87 1.24
CA ASN A 58 2.47 -25.96 0.45
C ASN A 58 1.34 -25.12 1.07
N ALA A 59 1.64 -24.32 2.09
CA ALA A 59 0.68 -23.40 2.68
C ALA A 59 0.19 -22.37 1.66
N PRO A 60 -1.04 -21.83 1.80
CA PRO A 60 -1.56 -20.82 0.89
C PRO A 60 -0.64 -19.60 0.81
N ILE A 61 -0.18 -19.27 -0.41
CA ILE A 61 0.52 -18.02 -0.66
C ILE A 61 -0.49 -16.88 -0.54
N THR A 62 -0.32 -16.06 0.50
CA THR A 62 -1.15 -14.88 0.74
C THR A 62 -0.43 -13.64 0.20
N SER A 63 -1.04 -12.96 -0.76
CA SER A 63 -0.53 -11.69 -1.26
C SER A 63 -1.02 -10.54 -0.40
N GLY A 64 -0.10 -9.72 0.10
CA GLY A 64 -0.45 -8.45 0.72
C GLY A 64 -0.82 -7.39 -0.32
N LYS A 65 -1.60 -6.38 0.08
CA LYS A 65 -1.92 -5.21 -0.77
C LYS A 65 -1.37 -3.92 -0.18
N LEU A 66 -0.75 -3.06 -0.99
CA LEU A 66 -0.27 -1.77 -0.47
C LEU A 66 -1.41 -0.73 -0.42
N ILE A 67 -2.37 -0.89 -1.32
CA ILE A 67 -3.54 -0.03 -1.47
C ILE A 67 -4.77 -0.93 -1.63
N GLU A 68 -5.87 -0.58 -0.99
CA GLU A 68 -7.13 -1.30 -1.13
C GLU A 68 -7.70 -1.02 -2.52
N THR A 69 -7.88 -2.09 -3.26
CA THR A 69 -8.50 -2.09 -4.57
C THR A 69 -9.70 -3.03 -4.54
N ALA A 70 -10.66 -2.78 -5.43
CA ALA A 70 -11.87 -3.57 -5.60
C ALA A 70 -12.03 -3.94 -7.08
N ALA A 71 -12.81 -5.00 -7.32
CA ALA A 71 -13.24 -5.33 -8.67
C ALA A 71 -14.27 -4.29 -9.13
N GLY A 72 -13.88 -3.49 -10.12
CA GLY A 72 -14.70 -2.56 -10.85
C GLY A 72 -15.53 -3.24 -11.95
N ALA A 73 -16.25 -2.43 -12.72
CA ALA A 73 -16.98 -2.91 -13.89
C ALA A 73 -16.02 -3.58 -14.89
N ASN A 74 -16.48 -4.64 -15.55
CA ASN A 74 -15.68 -5.42 -16.51
C ASN A 74 -14.34 -5.94 -15.96
N THR A 75 -14.28 -6.30 -14.68
CA THR A 75 -13.05 -6.82 -14.02
C THR A 75 -11.90 -5.81 -13.96
N ALA A 76 -12.18 -4.52 -14.19
CA ALA A 76 -11.21 -3.47 -13.94
C ALA A 76 -10.80 -3.47 -12.46
N ILE A 77 -9.56 -3.08 -12.19
CA ILE A 77 -9.12 -2.89 -10.80
C ILE A 77 -9.34 -1.41 -10.47
N ASP A 78 -10.32 -1.16 -9.61
CA ASP A 78 -10.67 0.18 -9.14
C ASP A 78 -10.10 0.42 -7.74
N LEU A 79 -9.87 1.69 -7.41
CA LEU A 79 -9.44 2.09 -6.08
C LEU A 79 -10.62 1.96 -5.11
N ASP A 80 -10.46 1.22 -4.02
CA ASP A 80 -11.49 1.09 -2.99
C ASP A 80 -11.45 2.27 -2.02
N ALA A 81 -11.85 3.44 -2.54
CA ALA A 81 -11.84 4.68 -1.78
C ALA A 81 -12.71 4.62 -0.50
N SER A 82 -13.74 3.77 -0.49
CA SER A 82 -14.64 3.58 0.66
C SER A 82 -13.90 2.90 1.81
N THR A 83 -13.24 1.77 1.55
CA THR A 83 -12.46 1.05 2.56
C THR A 83 -11.27 1.88 3.03
N ILE A 84 -10.62 2.60 2.10
CA ILE A 84 -9.53 3.54 2.42
C ILE A 84 -9.98 4.62 3.39
N ALA A 85 -11.13 5.25 3.14
CA ALA A 85 -11.66 6.32 3.97
C ALA A 85 -12.12 5.82 5.34
N THR A 86 -12.82 4.68 5.37
CA THR A 86 -13.30 4.04 6.60
C THR A 86 -12.16 3.68 7.54
N ASN A 87 -11.02 3.27 6.98
CA ASN A 87 -9.83 2.88 7.73
C ASN A 87 -8.77 4.00 7.80
N SER A 88 -9.12 5.23 7.43
CA SER A 88 -8.22 6.36 7.64
C SER A 88 -7.97 6.50 9.15
N ASN A 89 -6.69 6.56 9.56
CA ASN A 89 -6.23 6.50 10.96
C ASN A 89 -6.11 5.11 11.60
N THR A 90 -6.21 4.02 10.84
CA THR A 90 -5.80 2.68 11.32
C THR A 90 -4.47 2.25 10.69
N ALA A 91 -3.87 1.17 11.21
CA ALA A 91 -2.62 0.60 10.69
C ALA A 91 -2.86 -0.22 9.40
N ARG A 92 -3.48 0.41 8.40
CA ARG A 92 -3.92 -0.23 7.15
C ARG A 92 -2.83 -1.03 6.46
N LEU A 93 -1.66 -0.43 6.30
CA LEU A 93 -0.55 -1.09 5.59
C LEU A 93 -0.14 -2.38 6.30
N GLY A 94 -0.08 -2.38 7.63
CA GLY A 94 0.31 -3.57 8.38
C GLY A 94 -0.75 -4.67 8.33
N VAL A 95 -2.03 -4.31 8.40
CA VAL A 95 -3.14 -5.26 8.16
C VAL A 95 -3.05 -5.83 6.76
N ASN A 96 -2.83 -4.98 5.76
CA ASN A 96 -2.86 -5.40 4.37
C ASN A 96 -1.68 -6.26 3.94
N VAL A 97 -0.53 -6.20 4.63
CA VAL A 97 0.62 -7.07 4.37
C VAL A 97 0.76 -8.22 5.37
N GLY A 98 -0.26 -8.43 6.21
CA GLY A 98 -0.37 -9.60 7.08
C GLY A 98 0.54 -9.57 8.32
N LEU A 99 0.86 -8.39 8.86
CA LEU A 99 1.58 -8.34 10.14
C LEU A 99 0.69 -8.79 11.28
N GLU A 100 1.23 -9.69 12.11
CA GLU A 100 0.65 -10.12 13.40
C GLU A 100 0.35 -8.94 14.33
N THR A 101 1.19 -7.90 14.28
CA THR A 101 0.96 -6.63 14.99
C THR A 101 0.91 -5.48 13.98
N PRO A 102 -0.29 -5.14 13.45
CA PRO A 102 -0.41 -4.22 12.31
C PRO A 102 0.21 -2.84 12.49
N ALA A 103 0.25 -2.33 13.74
CA ALA A 103 0.84 -1.03 14.06
C ALA A 103 2.37 -1.05 14.18
N SER A 104 2.98 -2.24 14.24
CA SER A 104 4.42 -2.40 14.41
C SER A 104 5.01 -2.93 13.12
N PHE A 105 5.50 -2.03 12.27
CA PHE A 105 6.36 -2.44 11.15
C PHE A 105 7.70 -3.01 11.60
N GLY A 106 7.99 -3.02 12.92
CA GLY A 106 9.20 -3.54 13.53
C GLY A 106 10.42 -2.84 12.96
N GLY A 107 11.03 -1.90 13.70
CA GLY A 107 12.34 -1.42 13.29
C GLY A 107 13.24 -2.62 12.98
N LEU A 108 13.72 -2.73 11.73
CA LEU A 108 14.72 -3.75 11.35
C LEU A 108 15.99 -3.64 12.23
N VAL A 109 16.11 -2.52 12.93
CA VAL A 109 17.02 -2.29 14.05
C VAL A 109 16.17 -2.20 15.33
N VAL A 110 16.30 -3.20 16.19
CA VAL A 110 15.87 -3.12 17.58
C VAL A 110 16.96 -2.39 18.34
N GLU A 111 16.76 -1.11 18.64
CA GLU A 111 17.61 -0.44 19.63
C GLU A 111 17.24 -1.01 21.00
N GLN A 112 18.24 -1.58 21.68
CA GLN A 112 18.07 -2.06 23.06
C GLN A 112 17.76 -0.83 23.93
N ASP A 113 16.57 -0.81 24.53
CA ASP A 113 16.23 0.21 25.51
C ASP A 113 17.30 0.21 26.61
N TYR A 114 18.04 1.31 26.73
CA TYR A 114 18.94 1.54 27.85
C TYR A 114 18.08 1.81 29.10
N THR A 115 17.86 0.79 29.91
CA THR A 115 17.38 0.97 31.29
C THR A 115 18.55 1.40 32.18
N PRO A 116 18.46 2.55 32.87
CA PRO A 116 19.51 3.04 33.79
C PRO A 116 19.68 2.16 35.03
#